data_AF-A0A2M9XUD3-F1
#
_entry.id   AF-A0A2M9XUD3-F1
#
_cell.length_a   1.000
_cell.length_b   1.000
_cell.length_c   1.000
_cell.angle_alpha   90.00
_cell.angle_beta   90.00
_cell.angle_gamma   90.00
#
_symmetry.space_group_name_H-M   'P 1'
#
loop_
_entity.id
_entity.type
_entity.pdbx_description
1 polymer ?
#
loop_
_entity_poly.entity_id
_entity_poly.type
_entity_poly.pdbx_seq_one_letter_code
_entity_poly.pdbx_strand_id
1 'polypeptide(L)'
;MNITLYQISCYLVATILAYRTLHHLFLYYKNRKQVYLLHFAFLQVSYGFYLLFFTKTINAASAQDALLWERLENAFIPIFGMTMILFVNSYRRIFSKDFVYLYILLNVLLSAVILVDPNSYHIGLAHERKFPALGIVIYETDQPLLVQYFYLSGILMIIWTLFKVITQFVRNLFRNLFLLIGLVIFCTNVLLDILVAMDVVPFPYTSHFSFLILMFSVDSFLTLNKSGREIREELKHALTSPEEFDLSSDKLGSGNEGTRSKQEEIHVAYSKISPTGSEKDQIFIRALGGLELERGGTRIPQTEISSKKKMLKLVKILLIRFEKGIHREELLELLWPGMTDKNALNSLHALCFRLRRIIGNPEALVFSEDRLFFRQDLVQTDFQLFEKHYEGGAKALRKGDMELAIQEFRFARAFYRGDFFEFDLYFPESEIRREYIRKSLIEIFRFLCEKDSERREMEGLLEDSASWIRLDDLDERAWRFHFEALLQLDRKNEALRKYEEFRKSLKKELGVDPEPETLGLIERIRSGAVTRA
;
A
#
# COMPACT_ATOMS: atom_id res chain seq x y z
N MET A 1 8.24 -2.92 52.19
CA MET A 1 7.22 -2.99 51.12
C MET A 1 7.37 -4.36 50.48
N ASN A 2 6.45 -5.29 50.71
CA ASN A 2 6.48 -6.63 50.10
C ASN A 2 5.97 -6.54 48.66
N ILE A 3 6.79 -5.99 47.75
CA ILE A 3 6.48 -5.95 46.32
C ILE A 3 6.73 -7.35 45.74
N THR A 4 5.74 -7.91 45.07
CA THR A 4 5.87 -9.23 44.43
C THR A 4 6.66 -9.15 43.12
N LEU A 5 7.23 -10.27 42.67
CA LEU A 5 7.92 -10.35 41.38
C LEU A 5 6.98 -9.96 40.22
N TYR A 6 5.70 -10.31 40.34
CA TYR A 6 4.66 -9.95 39.39
C TYR A 6 4.46 -8.43 39.32
N GLN A 7 4.32 -7.74 40.46
CA GLN A 7 4.26 -6.28 40.50
C GLN A 7 5.52 -5.61 39.93
N ILE A 8 6.71 -6.16 40.21
CA ILE A 8 7.97 -5.68 39.62
C ILE A 8 7.93 -5.75 38.09
N SER A 9 7.39 -6.84 37.52
CA SER A 9 7.27 -6.98 36.07
C SER A 9 6.34 -5.92 35.46
N CYS A 10 5.24 -5.58 36.11
CA CYS A 10 4.35 -4.51 35.69
C CYS A 10 5.04 -3.14 35.74
N TYR A 11 5.75 -2.83 36.84
CA TYR A 11 6.50 -1.57 36.95
C TYR A 11 7.63 -1.46 35.92
N LEU A 12 8.30 -2.57 35.59
CA LEU A 12 9.30 -2.61 34.54
C LEU A 12 8.69 -2.25 33.17
N VAL A 13 7.57 -2.88 32.81
CA VAL A 13 6.85 -2.58 31.56
C VAL A 13 6.41 -1.11 31.53
N ALA A 14 5.81 -0.60 32.61
CA ALA A 14 5.38 0.80 32.69
C ALA A 14 6.57 1.79 32.52
N THR A 15 7.72 1.47 33.11
CA THR A 15 8.95 2.28 32.98
C THR A 15 9.47 2.29 31.55
N ILE A 16 9.49 1.14 30.88
CA ILE A 16 9.89 1.03 29.46
C ILE A 16 8.95 1.87 28.58
N LEU A 17 7.64 1.78 28.81
CA LEU A 17 6.65 2.56 28.07
C LEU A 17 6.82 4.07 28.28
N ALA A 18 7.12 4.52 29.50
CA ALA A 18 7.38 5.93 29.80
C ALA A 18 8.63 6.44 29.05
N TYR A 19 9.72 5.67 29.06
CA TYR A 19 10.93 6.02 28.29
C TYR A 19 10.65 6.11 26.79
N ARG A 20 9.97 5.09 26.23
CA ARG A 20 9.60 5.06 24.79
C ARG A 20 8.66 6.20 24.41
N THR A 21 7.74 6.58 25.29
CA THR A 21 6.85 7.72 25.09
C THR A 21 7.66 9.00 24.90
N LEU A 22 8.62 9.28 25.79
CA LEU A 22 9.46 10.47 25.70
C LEU A 22 10.28 10.48 24.41
N HIS A 23 10.82 9.31 24.01
CA HIS A 23 11.52 9.15 22.74
C HIS A 23 10.62 9.48 21.53
N HIS A 24 9.39 8.98 21.49
CA HIS A 24 8.45 9.27 20.39
C HIS A 24 7.97 10.71 20.36
N LEU A 25 7.74 11.32 21.52
CA LEU A 25 7.41 12.74 21.62
C LEU A 25 8.58 13.61 21.11
N PHE A 26 9.82 13.24 21.43
CA PHE A 26 11.01 13.90 20.91
C PHE A 26 11.13 13.76 19.39
N LEU A 27 10.91 12.56 18.84
CA LEU A 27 10.90 12.36 17.38
C LEU A 27 9.79 13.16 16.69
N TYR A 28 8.59 13.21 17.28
CA TYR A 28 7.49 14.02 16.77
C TYR A 28 7.79 15.52 16.84
N TYR A 29 8.43 15.98 17.92
CA TYR A 29 8.87 17.38 18.05
C TYR A 29 9.84 17.75 16.92
N LYS A 30 10.77 16.85 16.56
CA LYS A 30 11.70 17.05 15.44
C LYS A 30 11.01 17.03 14.07
N ASN A 31 9.90 16.30 13.90
CA ASN A 31 9.16 16.23 12.64
C ASN A 31 7.64 16.19 12.84
N ARG A 32 7.01 17.37 12.87
CA ARG A 32 5.57 17.55 13.10
C ARG A 32 4.68 16.93 12.02
N LYS A 33 5.22 16.58 10.84
CA LYS A 33 4.44 15.91 9.78
C LYS A 33 4.10 14.45 10.13
N GLN A 34 4.79 13.85 11.10
CA GLN A 34 4.61 12.45 11.50
C GLN A 34 3.64 12.29 12.67
N VAL A 35 2.37 12.68 12.47
CA VAL A 35 1.34 12.70 13.53
C VAL A 35 1.10 11.32 14.18
N TYR A 36 1.38 10.22 13.47
CA TYR A 36 1.28 8.87 14.03
C TYR A 36 2.20 8.63 15.24
N LEU A 37 3.35 9.31 15.34
CA LEU A 37 4.25 9.20 16.49
C LEU A 37 3.63 9.80 17.76
N LEU A 38 2.86 10.88 17.62
CA LEU A 38 2.13 11.50 18.72
C LEU A 38 1.05 10.54 19.25
N HIS A 39 0.24 9.99 18.35
CA HIS A 39 -0.79 9.03 18.74
C HIS A 39 -0.20 7.76 19.33
N PHE A 40 0.95 7.30 18.84
CA PHE A 40 1.66 6.16 19.41
C PHE A 40 2.17 6.43 20.83
N ALA A 41 2.69 7.62 21.08
CA ALA A 41 3.05 8.04 22.43
C ALA A 41 1.82 8.05 23.36
N PHE A 42 0.68 8.58 22.91
CA PHE A 42 -0.56 8.54 23.70
C PHE A 42 -1.06 7.12 23.97
N LEU A 43 -0.90 6.21 23.02
CA LEU A 43 -1.20 4.78 23.21
C LEU A 43 -0.35 4.19 24.36
N GLN A 44 0.96 4.44 24.35
CA GLN A 44 1.89 3.99 25.39
C GLN A 44 1.55 4.56 26.78
N VAL A 45 1.21 5.85 26.84
CA VAL A 45 0.80 6.53 28.07
C VAL A 45 -0.49 5.92 28.63
N SER A 46 -1.51 5.76 27.80
CA SER A 46 -2.80 5.22 28.24
C SER A 46 -2.67 3.81 28.83
N TYR A 47 -1.87 2.93 28.19
CA TYR A 47 -1.62 1.59 28.72
C TYR A 47 -0.73 1.61 29.97
N GLY A 48 0.25 2.52 30.04
CA GLY A 48 1.08 2.70 31.23
C GLY A 48 0.26 3.08 32.47
N PHE A 49 -0.70 4.00 32.33
CA PHE A 49 -1.61 4.36 33.42
C PHE A 49 -2.54 3.20 33.82
N TYR A 50 -3.11 2.50 32.84
CA TYR A 50 -3.87 1.27 33.08
C TYR A 50 -3.07 0.28 33.94
N LEU A 51 -1.81 0.01 33.57
CA LEU A 51 -0.95 -0.91 34.29
C LEU A 51 -0.59 -0.42 35.70
N LEU A 52 -0.39 0.89 35.89
CA LEU A 52 -0.13 1.46 37.21
C LEU A 52 -1.34 1.33 38.14
N PHE A 53 -2.56 1.55 37.64
CA PHE A 53 -3.77 1.35 38.44
C PHE A 53 -3.98 -0.13 38.76
N PHE A 54 -3.80 -1.02 37.79
CA PHE A 54 -3.82 -2.46 38.01
C PHE A 54 -2.81 -2.89 39.09
N THR A 55 -1.59 -2.35 39.12
CA THR A 55 -0.63 -2.73 40.18
C THR A 55 -1.08 -2.35 41.59
N LYS A 56 -1.99 -1.39 41.72
CA LYS A 56 -2.57 -0.95 43.00
C LYS A 56 -3.75 -1.80 43.45
N THR A 57 -4.37 -2.57 42.56
CA THR A 57 -5.40 -3.57 42.93
C THR A 57 -4.75 -4.81 43.56
N ILE A 58 -3.51 -5.12 43.18
CA ILE A 58 -2.74 -6.25 43.70
C ILE A 58 -2.31 -6.03 45.15
N ASN A 59 -2.68 -6.97 46.03
CA ASN A 59 -2.39 -6.94 47.46
C ASN A 59 -2.83 -5.62 48.12
N ALA A 60 -3.97 -5.07 47.68
CA ALA A 60 -4.55 -3.87 48.26
C ALA A 60 -4.84 -4.06 49.76
N ALA A 61 -4.68 -2.98 50.53
CA ALA A 61 -4.83 -3.00 51.99
C ALA A 61 -6.28 -3.25 52.43
N SER A 62 -7.26 -2.86 51.60
CA SER A 62 -8.68 -3.06 51.83
C SER A 62 -9.41 -3.30 50.50
N ALA A 63 -10.59 -3.94 50.58
CA ALA A 63 -11.46 -4.09 49.42
C ALA A 63 -11.91 -2.73 48.85
N GLN A 64 -12.15 -1.74 49.72
CA GLN A 64 -12.52 -0.38 49.31
C GLN A 64 -11.43 0.32 48.49
N ASP A 65 -10.16 0.14 48.88
CA ASP A 65 -9.04 0.68 48.12
C ASP A 65 -8.90 -0.02 46.76
N ALA A 66 -9.03 -1.35 46.73
CA ALA A 66 -8.95 -2.11 45.49
C ALA A 66 -10.01 -1.68 44.47
N LEU A 67 -11.24 -1.45 44.95
CA LEU A 67 -12.36 -0.96 44.14
C LEU A 67 -12.08 0.38 43.46
N LEU A 68 -11.46 1.31 44.18
CA LEU A 68 -11.12 2.62 43.63
C LEU A 68 -10.08 2.49 42.52
N TRP A 69 -9.07 1.63 42.72
CA TRP A 69 -8.05 1.37 41.71
C TRP A 69 -8.57 0.60 40.50
N GLU A 70 -9.43 -0.39 40.71
CA GLU A 70 -10.12 -1.15 39.65
C GLU A 70 -11.01 -0.21 38.81
N ARG A 71 -11.72 0.72 39.46
CA ARG A 71 -12.52 1.74 38.77
C ARG A 71 -11.66 2.66 37.90
N LEU A 72 -10.50 3.11 38.39
CA LEU A 72 -9.57 3.93 37.62
C LEU A 72 -8.94 3.15 36.48
N GLU A 73 -8.58 1.89 36.71
CA GLU A 73 -8.09 0.96 35.69
C GLU A 73 -9.12 0.82 34.56
N ASN A 74 -10.36 0.49 34.89
CA ASN A 74 -11.44 0.30 33.92
C ASN A 74 -11.81 1.58 33.17
N ALA A 75 -11.68 2.75 33.79
CA ALA A 75 -11.86 4.03 33.10
C ALA A 75 -10.81 4.26 31.99
N PHE A 76 -9.63 3.65 32.11
CA PHE A 76 -8.54 3.80 31.14
C PHE A 76 -8.62 2.82 29.97
N ILE A 77 -9.42 1.76 30.04
CA ILE A 77 -9.56 0.82 28.93
C ILE A 77 -10.24 1.48 27.70
N PRO A 78 -11.33 2.27 27.84
CA PRO A 78 -11.85 3.07 26.73
C PRO A 78 -10.84 4.08 26.20
N ILE A 79 -10.04 4.70 27.07
CA ILE A 79 -8.97 5.65 26.69
C ILE A 79 -7.92 4.96 25.82
N PHE A 80 -7.49 3.77 26.23
CA PHE A 80 -6.58 2.93 25.44
C PHE A 80 -7.17 2.56 24.08
N GLY A 81 -8.46 2.19 24.03
CA GLY A 81 -9.15 1.91 22.77
C GLY A 81 -9.15 3.11 21.82
N MET A 82 -9.39 4.33 22.33
CA MET A 82 -9.37 5.56 21.54
C MET A 82 -7.99 5.87 20.98
N THR A 83 -6.95 5.82 21.82
CA THR A 83 -5.57 6.09 21.39
C THR A 83 -5.09 5.03 20.39
N MET A 84 -5.56 3.78 20.52
CA MET A 84 -5.26 2.71 19.57
C MET A 84 -5.85 3.00 18.19
N ILE A 85 -7.14 3.37 18.11
CA ILE A 85 -7.78 3.72 16.83
C ILE A 85 -7.15 4.96 16.20
N LEU A 86 -6.84 5.98 17.00
CA LEU A 86 -6.14 7.18 16.52
C LEU A 86 -4.76 6.83 15.94
N PHE A 87 -3.99 5.99 16.62
CA PHE A 87 -2.69 5.53 16.14
C PHE A 87 -2.83 4.77 14.82
N VAL A 88 -3.69 3.75 14.78
CA VAL A 88 -3.91 2.93 13.58
C VAL A 88 -4.38 3.79 12.41
N ASN A 89 -5.36 4.67 12.61
CA ASN A 89 -5.95 5.47 11.53
C ASN A 89 -5.03 6.60 11.04
N SER A 90 -4.18 7.15 11.93
CA SER A 90 -3.18 8.15 11.55
C SER A 90 -2.01 7.56 10.76
N TYR A 91 -1.69 6.28 10.98
CA TYR A 91 -0.70 5.55 10.20
C TYR A 91 -1.28 5.05 8.87
N ARG A 92 -2.48 4.46 8.90
CA ARG A 92 -3.19 3.94 7.73
C ARG A 92 -4.68 4.23 7.88
N ARG A 93 -5.25 4.99 6.95
CA ARG A 93 -6.68 5.38 6.96
C ARG A 93 -7.60 4.17 6.71
N ILE A 94 -7.73 3.30 7.71
CA ILE A 94 -8.54 2.07 7.67
C ILE A 94 -10.00 2.38 7.97
N PHE A 95 -10.27 3.40 8.78
CA PHE A 95 -11.60 3.80 9.23
C PHE A 95 -12.04 5.13 8.62
N SER A 96 -13.34 5.32 8.40
CA SER A 96 -13.89 6.62 8.02
C SER A 96 -13.72 7.63 9.16
N LYS A 97 -13.65 8.92 8.83
CA LYS A 97 -13.53 9.99 9.84
C LYS A 97 -14.72 9.97 10.79
N ASP A 98 -15.92 9.80 10.26
CA ASP A 98 -17.16 9.79 11.05
C ASP A 98 -17.18 8.65 12.06
N PHE A 99 -16.71 7.45 11.66
CA PHE A 99 -16.56 6.33 12.57
C PHE A 99 -15.57 6.63 13.70
N VAL A 100 -14.40 7.21 13.37
CA VAL A 100 -13.38 7.54 14.37
C VAL A 100 -13.90 8.58 15.37
N TYR A 101 -14.57 9.63 14.90
CA TYR A 101 -15.16 10.64 15.80
C TYR A 101 -16.25 10.05 16.70
N LEU A 102 -17.15 9.24 16.14
CA LEU A 102 -18.20 8.57 16.91
C LEU A 102 -17.60 7.62 17.96
N TYR A 103 -16.58 6.84 17.58
CA TYR A 103 -15.91 5.91 18.49
C TYR A 103 -15.22 6.65 19.64
N ILE A 104 -14.52 7.76 19.33
CA ILE A 104 -13.89 8.60 20.35
C ILE A 104 -14.96 9.18 21.29
N LEU A 105 -16.02 9.78 20.74
CA LEU A 105 -17.10 10.36 21.54
C LEU A 105 -17.70 9.33 22.51
N LEU A 106 -18.00 8.12 22.02
CA LEU A 106 -18.60 7.06 22.82
C LEU A 106 -17.66 6.60 23.95
N ASN A 107 -16.37 6.44 23.66
CA ASN A 107 -15.38 5.98 24.65
C ASN A 107 -15.01 7.08 25.67
N VAL A 108 -15.03 8.36 25.29
CA VAL A 108 -14.89 9.48 26.24
C VAL A 108 -16.08 9.50 27.20
N LEU A 109 -17.30 9.43 26.66
CA LEU A 109 -18.52 9.43 27.48
C LEU A 109 -18.53 8.24 28.43
N LEU A 110 -18.12 7.07 27.95
CA LEU A 110 -18.03 5.85 28.75
C LEU A 110 -17.02 5.97 29.89
N SER A 111 -15.81 6.47 29.61
CA SER A 111 -14.79 6.71 30.63
C SER A 111 -15.29 7.70 31.70
N ALA A 112 -16.00 8.77 31.27
CA ALA A 112 -16.61 9.73 32.17
C ALA A 112 -17.71 9.11 33.05
N VAL A 113 -18.59 8.27 32.49
CA VAL A 113 -19.64 7.57 33.25
C VAL A 113 -19.01 6.64 34.29
N ILE A 114 -18.00 5.86 33.90
CA ILE A 114 -17.27 4.97 34.83
C ILE A 114 -16.69 5.79 35.99
N LEU A 115 -16.12 6.98 35.74
CA LEU A 115 -15.51 7.79 36.79
C LEU A 115 -16.51 8.54 37.68
N VAL A 116 -17.65 8.96 37.14
CA VAL A 116 -18.55 9.91 37.82
C VAL A 116 -19.79 9.25 38.41
N ASP A 117 -20.38 8.26 37.74
CA ASP A 117 -21.64 7.67 38.19
C ASP A 117 -21.42 6.71 39.38
N PRO A 118 -21.95 6.98 40.58
CA PRO A 118 -21.79 6.10 41.74
C PRO A 118 -22.46 4.73 41.55
N ASN A 119 -23.48 4.64 40.70
CA ASN A 119 -24.20 3.38 40.44
C ASN A 119 -23.50 2.53 39.37
N SER A 120 -22.49 3.08 38.71
CA SER A 120 -21.75 2.36 37.69
C SER A 120 -20.86 1.28 38.25
N TYR A 121 -20.58 1.22 39.56
CA TYR A 121 -19.85 0.14 40.24
C TYR A 121 -20.58 -0.22 41.53
N HIS A 122 -21.00 -1.48 41.67
CA HIS A 122 -21.53 -1.95 42.95
C HIS A 122 -20.38 -2.29 43.91
N ILE A 123 -20.43 -1.73 45.11
CA ILE A 123 -19.42 -1.90 46.18
C ILE A 123 -19.51 -3.31 46.83
N GLY A 124 -20.52 -4.11 46.46
CA GLY A 124 -20.83 -5.39 47.08
C GLY A 124 -20.10 -6.58 46.45
N LEU A 125 -19.41 -7.33 47.31
CA LEU A 125 -18.72 -8.62 47.12
C LEU A 125 -17.49 -8.65 46.18
N ALA A 126 -16.38 -8.20 46.78
CA ALA A 126 -15.02 -8.51 46.36
C ALA A 126 -14.76 -10.02 46.46
N HIS A 127 -14.81 -10.73 45.33
CA HIS A 127 -14.26 -12.07 45.27
C HIS A 127 -12.73 -11.95 45.23
N GLU A 128 -12.07 -12.53 46.24
CA GLU A 128 -10.61 -12.54 46.29
C GLU A 128 -10.06 -13.62 45.36
N ARG A 129 -9.26 -13.20 44.38
CA ARG A 129 -8.52 -14.13 43.54
C ARG A 129 -7.09 -14.27 44.04
N LYS A 130 -6.77 -15.46 44.56
CA LYS A 130 -5.45 -15.79 45.11
C LYS A 130 -4.61 -16.53 44.10
N PHE A 131 -3.39 -16.07 43.90
CA PHE A 131 -2.35 -16.77 43.15
C PHE A 131 -1.14 -17.05 44.07
N PRO A 132 -1.17 -18.13 44.87
CA PRO A 132 -0.15 -18.40 45.87
C PRO A 132 1.26 -18.52 45.29
N ALA A 133 1.40 -19.08 44.09
CA ALA A 133 2.67 -19.22 43.39
C ALA A 133 3.33 -17.89 43.02
N LEU A 134 2.53 -16.82 42.90
CA LEU A 134 2.99 -15.46 42.58
C LEU A 134 2.97 -14.53 43.80
N GLY A 135 2.41 -14.97 44.94
CA GLY A 135 2.25 -14.17 46.15
C GLY A 135 1.27 -12.99 45.99
N ILE A 136 0.32 -13.08 45.06
CA ILE A 136 -0.63 -12.00 44.75
C ILE A 136 -2.06 -12.39 45.10
N VAL A 137 -2.80 -11.41 45.61
CA VAL A 137 -4.25 -11.42 45.77
C VAL A 137 -4.81 -10.23 44.99
N ILE A 138 -5.78 -10.48 44.12
CA ILE A 138 -6.48 -9.46 43.35
C ILE A 138 -7.94 -9.45 43.84
N TYR A 139 -8.46 -8.27 44.15
CA TYR A 139 -9.87 -8.09 44.47
C TYR A 139 -10.57 -7.66 43.19
N GLU A 140 -11.61 -8.41 42.80
CA GLU A 140 -12.40 -8.14 41.60
C GLU A 140 -13.85 -7.86 41.98
N THR A 141 -14.51 -6.98 41.23
CA THR A 141 -15.95 -6.71 41.36
C THR A 141 -16.80 -7.50 40.39
N ASP A 142 -18.06 -7.70 40.78
CA ASP A 142 -19.12 -8.01 39.81
C ASP A 142 -19.19 -6.87 38.79
N GLN A 143 -18.73 -7.19 37.58
CA GLN A 143 -18.59 -6.21 36.52
C GLN A 143 -19.98 -5.68 36.13
N PRO A 144 -20.21 -4.36 36.22
CA PRO A 144 -21.47 -3.71 35.84
C PRO A 144 -21.87 -4.07 34.41
N LEU A 145 -23.17 -4.12 34.12
CA LEU A 145 -23.69 -4.39 32.76
C LEU A 145 -23.02 -3.51 31.68
N LEU A 146 -22.72 -2.25 32.02
CA LEU A 146 -22.04 -1.31 31.13
C LEU A 146 -20.58 -1.74 30.82
N VAL A 147 -19.88 -2.30 31.80
CA VAL A 147 -18.52 -2.83 31.65
C VAL A 147 -18.53 -4.18 30.92
N GLN A 148 -19.54 -5.02 31.14
CA GLN A 148 -19.73 -6.25 30.38
C GLN A 148 -20.02 -5.97 28.89
N TYR A 149 -20.85 -4.98 28.59
CA TYR A 149 -21.05 -4.49 27.22
C TYR A 149 -19.73 -4.01 26.59
N PHE A 150 -18.87 -3.37 27.39
CA PHE A 150 -17.54 -2.95 26.94
C PHE A 150 -16.67 -4.15 26.58
N TYR A 151 -16.61 -5.20 27.40
CA TYR A 151 -15.86 -6.41 27.04
C TYR A 151 -16.38 -7.02 25.73
N LEU A 152 -17.70 -7.09 25.54
CA LEU A 152 -18.28 -7.62 24.31
C LEU A 152 -17.95 -6.76 23.08
N SER A 153 -18.08 -5.43 23.20
CA SER A 153 -17.71 -4.47 22.15
C SER A 153 -16.20 -4.51 21.84
N GLY A 154 -15.37 -4.60 22.87
CA GLY A 154 -13.92 -4.75 22.78
C GLY A 154 -13.53 -6.06 22.08
N ILE A 155 -14.17 -7.18 22.43
CA ILE A 155 -13.99 -8.48 21.76
C ILE A 155 -14.37 -8.37 20.28
N LEU A 156 -15.52 -7.78 19.95
CA LEU A 156 -15.94 -7.57 18.57
C LEU A 156 -14.93 -6.70 17.80
N MET A 157 -14.41 -5.63 18.42
CA MET A 157 -13.37 -4.79 17.85
C MET A 157 -12.05 -5.53 17.65
N ILE A 158 -11.63 -6.36 18.61
CA ILE A 158 -10.43 -7.19 18.51
C ILE A 158 -10.59 -8.21 17.37
N ILE A 159 -11.71 -8.93 17.32
CA ILE A 159 -12.03 -9.90 16.26
C ILE A 159 -12.05 -9.21 14.90
N TRP A 160 -12.69 -8.05 14.80
CA TRP A 160 -12.77 -7.29 13.56
C TRP A 160 -11.39 -6.75 13.14
N THR A 161 -10.59 -6.27 14.10
CA THR A 161 -9.22 -5.78 13.86
C THR A 161 -8.31 -6.93 13.42
N LEU A 162 -8.34 -8.07 14.12
CA LEU A 162 -7.64 -9.28 13.73
C LEU A 162 -8.12 -9.76 12.36
N PHE A 163 -9.42 -9.78 12.08
CA PHE A 163 -9.96 -10.16 10.78
C PHE A 163 -9.44 -9.23 9.67
N LYS A 164 -9.47 -7.91 9.87
CA LYS A 164 -8.96 -6.94 8.90
C LYS A 164 -7.45 -7.09 8.71
N VAL A 165 -6.69 -7.24 9.79
CA VAL A 165 -5.23 -7.41 9.75
C VAL A 165 -4.84 -8.74 9.13
N ILE A 166 -5.49 -9.84 9.48
CA ILE A 166 -5.28 -11.18 8.89
C ILE A 166 -5.70 -11.17 7.42
N THR A 167 -6.85 -10.60 7.07
CA THR A 167 -7.28 -10.47 5.67
C THR A 167 -6.27 -9.65 4.87
N GLN A 168 -5.73 -8.60 5.47
CA GLN A 168 -4.70 -7.77 4.88
C GLN A 168 -3.32 -8.47 4.86
N PHE A 169 -3.03 -9.37 5.78
CA PHE A 169 -1.84 -10.23 5.79
C PHE A 169 -1.92 -11.31 4.71
N VAL A 170 -3.08 -11.95 4.56
CA VAL A 170 -3.38 -12.98 3.55
C VAL A 170 -3.42 -12.39 2.15
N ARG A 171 -3.80 -11.12 2.01
CA ARG A 171 -3.77 -10.36 0.75
C ARG A 171 -2.40 -9.71 0.47
N ASN A 172 -1.75 -9.08 1.46
CA ASN A 172 -0.62 -8.17 1.26
C ASN A 172 0.47 -8.35 2.31
N LEU A 173 1.05 -9.56 2.41
CA LEU A 173 2.24 -9.91 3.21
C LEU A 173 2.73 -8.72 4.06
N PHE A 174 2.32 -8.61 5.33
CA PHE A 174 2.99 -7.64 6.18
C PHE A 174 4.48 -7.95 6.06
N ARG A 175 5.25 -7.01 5.51
CA ARG A 175 6.71 -7.14 5.37
C ARG A 175 7.38 -7.43 6.72
N ASN A 176 6.69 -7.11 7.82
CA ASN A 176 7.16 -7.37 9.18
C ASN A 176 6.29 -8.43 9.87
N LEU A 177 6.70 -9.70 9.73
CA LEU A 177 6.09 -10.85 10.43
C LEU A 177 6.09 -10.63 11.96
N PHE A 178 7.08 -9.90 12.48
CA PHE A 178 7.17 -9.57 13.89
C PHE A 178 5.97 -8.74 14.37
N LEU A 179 5.49 -7.78 13.56
CA LEU A 179 4.29 -7.00 13.89
C LEU A 179 3.02 -7.85 13.91
N LEU A 180 2.86 -8.79 12.97
CA LEU A 180 1.72 -9.71 13.01
C LEU A 180 1.79 -10.58 14.26
N ILE A 181 2.94 -11.19 14.54
CA ILE A 181 3.12 -12.05 15.71
C ILE A 181 2.83 -11.28 16.99
N GLY A 182 3.40 -10.08 17.14
CA GLY A 182 3.15 -9.21 18.29
C GLY A 182 1.67 -8.87 18.46
N LEU A 183 0.96 -8.56 17.38
CA LEU A 183 -0.48 -8.27 17.43
C LEU A 183 -1.32 -9.49 17.80
N VAL A 184 -1.03 -10.65 17.20
CA VAL A 184 -1.76 -11.91 17.50
C VAL A 184 -1.54 -12.31 18.94
N ILE A 185 -0.29 -12.25 19.43
CA ILE A 185 0.03 -12.54 20.84
C ILE A 185 -0.71 -11.56 21.76
N PHE A 186 -0.70 -10.26 21.45
CA PHE A 186 -1.42 -9.26 22.24
C PHE A 186 -2.92 -9.52 22.29
N CYS A 187 -3.58 -9.67 21.13
CA CYS A 187 -5.03 -9.90 21.09
C CYS A 187 -5.43 -11.22 21.78
N THR A 188 -4.61 -12.27 21.66
CA THR A 188 -4.86 -13.55 22.34
C THR A 188 -4.75 -13.41 23.86
N ASN A 189 -3.75 -12.69 24.36
CA ASN A 189 -3.61 -12.46 25.81
C ASN A 189 -4.67 -11.50 26.34
N VAL A 190 -5.10 -10.50 25.58
CA VAL A 190 -6.24 -9.65 25.98
C VAL A 190 -7.52 -10.48 26.08
N LEU A 191 -7.75 -11.40 25.13
CA LEU A 191 -8.90 -12.32 25.23
C LEU A 191 -8.78 -13.24 26.45
N LEU A 192 -7.58 -13.75 26.75
CA LEU A 192 -7.33 -14.54 27.95
C LEU A 192 -7.61 -13.72 29.22
N ASP A 193 -7.14 -12.48 29.30
CA ASP A 193 -7.36 -11.57 30.43
C ASP A 193 -8.86 -11.27 30.62
N ILE A 194 -9.64 -11.16 29.55
CA ILE A 194 -11.11 -11.05 29.65
C ILE A 194 -11.73 -12.34 30.20
N LEU A 195 -11.28 -13.51 29.75
CA LEU A 195 -11.76 -14.79 30.29
C LEU A 195 -11.37 -14.99 31.75
N VAL A 196 -10.20 -14.48 32.15
CA VAL A 196 -9.75 -14.40 33.54
C VAL A 196 -10.72 -13.53 34.33
N ALA A 197 -11.03 -12.30 33.87
CA ALA A 197 -11.96 -11.39 34.52
C ALA A 197 -13.41 -11.93 34.61
N MET A 198 -13.82 -12.79 33.67
CA MET A 198 -15.12 -13.47 33.67
C MET A 198 -15.16 -14.74 34.56
N ASP A 199 -14.10 -15.00 35.33
CA ASP A 199 -13.96 -16.20 36.18
C ASP A 199 -14.04 -17.54 35.41
N VAL A 200 -13.69 -17.51 34.12
CA VAL A 200 -13.68 -18.71 33.26
C VAL A 200 -12.37 -19.48 33.38
N VAL A 201 -11.25 -18.78 33.63
CA VAL A 201 -9.91 -19.39 33.63
C VAL A 201 -9.06 -18.90 34.82
N PRO A 202 -8.42 -19.80 35.59
CA PRO A 202 -7.64 -19.44 36.78
C PRO A 202 -6.18 -19.07 36.46
N PHE A 203 -5.96 -18.18 35.48
CA PHE A 203 -4.63 -17.64 35.15
C PHE A 203 -4.45 -16.20 35.66
N PRO A 204 -3.23 -15.76 35.96
CA PRO A 204 -2.96 -14.34 36.19
C PRO A 204 -3.10 -13.55 34.88
N TYR A 205 -3.35 -12.25 35.00
CA TYR A 205 -3.36 -11.33 33.85
C TYR A 205 -1.98 -11.29 33.19
N THR A 206 -1.91 -11.38 31.87
CA THR A 206 -0.63 -11.50 31.13
C THR A 206 -0.52 -10.55 29.95
N SER A 207 -1.55 -9.75 29.66
CA SER A 207 -1.54 -8.83 28.53
C SER A 207 -0.37 -7.84 28.55
N HIS A 208 0.14 -7.43 29.71
CA HIS A 208 1.25 -6.47 29.82
C HIS A 208 2.55 -6.94 29.17
N PHE A 209 2.87 -8.25 29.23
CA PHE A 209 4.01 -8.82 28.51
C PHE A 209 3.79 -8.78 27.00
N SER A 210 2.58 -9.15 26.56
CA SER A 210 2.24 -9.18 25.14
C SER A 210 2.15 -7.77 24.52
N PHE A 211 1.72 -6.77 25.30
CA PHE A 211 1.71 -5.38 24.87
C PHE A 211 3.12 -4.83 24.69
N LEU A 212 4.05 -5.19 25.58
CA LEU A 212 5.46 -4.85 25.41
C LEU A 212 6.01 -5.42 24.09
N ILE A 213 5.71 -6.69 23.77
CA ILE A 213 6.10 -7.33 22.51
C ILE A 213 5.50 -6.59 21.31
N LEU A 214 4.19 -6.30 21.34
CA LEU A 214 3.49 -5.53 20.30
C LEU A 214 4.15 -4.16 20.10
N MET A 215 4.48 -3.47 21.18
CA MET A 215 5.11 -2.15 21.16
C MET A 215 6.47 -2.19 20.45
N PHE A 216 7.37 -3.12 20.84
CA PHE A 216 8.63 -3.31 20.13
C PHE A 216 8.43 -3.69 18.66
N SER A 217 7.38 -4.45 18.36
CA SER A 217 7.07 -4.85 16.99
C SER A 217 6.62 -3.66 16.13
N VAL A 218 5.85 -2.74 16.70
CA VAL A 218 5.49 -1.47 16.05
C VAL A 218 6.73 -0.60 15.84
N ASP A 219 7.64 -0.47 16.82
CA ASP A 219 8.87 0.32 16.67
C ASP A 219 9.81 -0.20 15.59
N SER A 220 10.01 -1.52 15.55
CA SER A 220 10.76 -2.18 14.47
C SER A 220 10.13 -1.85 13.11
N PHE A 221 8.81 -1.90 13.02
CA PHE A 221 8.08 -1.59 11.80
C PHE A 221 8.18 -0.11 11.39
N LEU A 222 8.13 0.84 12.34
CA LEU A 222 8.24 2.26 12.06
C LEU A 222 9.67 2.66 11.61
N THR A 223 10.69 2.05 12.21
CA THR A 223 12.11 2.32 11.87
C THR A 223 12.51 1.77 10.50
N LEU A 224 12.11 0.53 10.17
CA LEU A 224 12.36 -0.07 8.84
C LEU A 224 11.72 0.70 7.69
N ASN A 225 10.56 1.33 7.91
CA ASN A 225 9.90 2.14 6.88
C ASN A 225 10.49 3.54 6.74
N LYS A 226 11.19 4.05 7.77
CA LYS A 226 11.84 5.37 7.74
C LYS A 226 13.07 5.36 6.83
N SER A 227 13.91 4.33 6.89
CA SER A 227 15.10 4.20 6.02
C SER A 227 14.72 4.18 4.54
N GLY A 228 13.65 3.48 4.17
CA GLY A 228 13.15 3.46 2.78
C GLY A 228 12.63 4.82 2.27
N ARG A 229 12.24 5.73 3.17
CA ARG A 229 11.75 7.08 2.82
C ARG A 229 12.89 8.09 2.71
N GLU A 230 13.91 7.98 3.56
CA GLU A 230 15.13 8.80 3.50
C GLU A 230 15.94 8.49 2.23
N ILE A 231 16.09 7.21 1.87
CA ILE A 231 16.72 6.80 0.60
C ILE A 231 15.98 7.39 -0.63
N ARG A 232 14.65 7.51 -0.56
CA ARG A 232 13.83 8.09 -1.64
C ARG A 232 14.03 9.60 -1.78
N GLU A 233 14.26 10.31 -0.67
CA GLU A 233 14.52 11.77 -0.65
C GLU A 233 15.96 12.08 -1.11
N GLU A 234 16.96 11.31 -0.69
CA GLU A 234 18.35 11.44 -1.16
C GLU A 234 18.47 11.19 -2.67
N LEU A 235 17.78 10.17 -3.18
CA LEU A 235 17.73 9.88 -4.62
C LEU A 235 17.06 11.00 -5.42
N LYS A 236 16.04 11.65 -4.85
CA LYS A 236 15.33 12.77 -5.46
C LYS A 236 16.21 14.01 -5.55
N HIS A 237 17.10 14.22 -4.58
CA HIS A 237 18.03 15.35 -4.54
C HIS A 237 19.23 15.18 -5.48
N ALA A 238 19.64 13.93 -5.74
CA ALA A 238 20.69 13.60 -6.71
C ALA A 238 20.23 13.76 -8.17
N LEU A 239 18.92 13.63 -8.44
CA LEU A 239 18.33 13.74 -9.78
C LEU A 239 18.04 15.19 -10.22
N THR A 240 18.28 16.19 -9.37
CA THR A 240 17.93 17.61 -9.62
C THR A 240 19.09 18.51 -10.04
N SER A 241 20.31 18.00 -10.27
CA SER A 241 21.45 18.80 -10.76
C SER A 241 21.70 18.57 -12.28
N PRO A 242 21.44 19.55 -13.16
CA PRO A 242 21.66 19.42 -14.59
C PRO A 242 23.02 20.02 -15.00
N GLU A 243 23.88 19.22 -15.64
CA GLU A 243 24.95 19.73 -16.51
C GLU A 243 24.57 19.45 -17.97
N GLU A 244 24.58 20.52 -18.77
CA GLU A 244 24.18 20.60 -20.17
C GLU A 244 25.21 19.96 -21.11
N PHE A 245 24.75 19.23 -22.13
CA PHE A 245 25.53 18.97 -23.34
C PHE A 245 24.63 19.06 -24.58
N ASP A 246 24.95 20.05 -25.40
CA ASP A 246 24.34 20.43 -26.68
C ASP A 246 25.01 19.66 -27.85
N LEU A 247 24.27 19.42 -28.96
CA LEU A 247 24.77 19.29 -30.37
C LEU A 247 23.70 18.75 -31.36
N SER A 248 23.04 19.69 -32.04
CA SER A 248 22.72 19.82 -33.48
C SER A 248 22.49 18.59 -34.42
N SER A 249 21.22 18.49 -34.86
CA SER A 249 20.63 18.36 -36.23
C SER A 249 21.20 17.42 -37.32
N ASP A 250 20.32 16.62 -37.95
CA ASP A 250 19.92 16.82 -39.38
C ASP A 250 18.78 15.88 -39.88
N LYS A 251 18.04 16.38 -40.88
CA LYS A 251 16.67 16.04 -41.36
C LYS A 251 16.55 14.95 -42.46
N LEU A 252 15.32 14.40 -42.61
CA LEU A 252 14.51 13.98 -43.81
C LEU A 252 13.88 12.57 -43.61
N GLY A 253 12.64 12.22 -43.94
CA GLY A 253 11.49 12.89 -44.56
C GLY A 253 10.38 11.86 -44.90
N SER A 254 9.12 12.20 -44.57
CA SER A 254 7.81 11.91 -45.22
C SER A 254 7.48 10.54 -45.89
N GLY A 255 6.34 9.94 -45.50
CA GLY A 255 5.64 8.91 -46.29
C GLY A 255 4.35 8.37 -45.63
N ASN A 256 3.23 8.39 -46.36
CA ASN A 256 1.84 8.52 -45.87
C ASN A 256 1.00 7.20 -45.73
N GLU A 257 -0.03 7.28 -44.87
CA GLU A 257 -1.40 6.72 -44.95
C GLU A 257 -1.77 5.22 -44.75
N GLY A 258 -2.83 4.99 -43.94
CA GLY A 258 -3.80 3.91 -44.13
C GLY A 258 -4.35 3.21 -42.88
N THR A 259 -5.42 3.76 -42.29
CA THR A 259 -6.14 3.33 -41.06
C THR A 259 -6.52 1.85 -41.02
N ARG A 260 -6.04 1.10 -40.01
CA ARG A 260 -6.48 -0.28 -39.68
C ARG A 260 -6.99 -0.35 -38.24
N SER A 261 -7.82 -1.34 -37.93
CA SER A 261 -8.41 -1.47 -36.59
C SER A 261 -7.34 -1.68 -35.51
N LYS A 262 -7.50 -1.12 -34.30
CA LYS A 262 -6.51 -1.08 -33.19
C LYS A 262 -5.94 -2.45 -32.79
N GLN A 263 -6.68 -3.55 -33.04
CA GLN A 263 -6.23 -4.93 -32.81
C GLN A 263 -5.44 -5.51 -34.00
N GLU A 264 -5.76 -5.11 -35.23
CA GLU A 264 -5.03 -5.50 -36.45
C GLU A 264 -3.73 -4.70 -36.64
N GLU A 265 -3.67 -3.44 -36.24
CA GLU A 265 -2.42 -2.64 -36.27
C GLU A 265 -1.34 -3.23 -35.37
N ILE A 266 -1.76 -3.70 -34.18
CA ILE A 266 -0.90 -4.43 -33.26
C ILE A 266 -0.39 -5.71 -33.94
N HIS A 267 -1.27 -6.50 -34.56
CA HIS A 267 -0.92 -7.76 -35.23
C HIS A 267 -0.02 -7.58 -36.48
N VAL A 268 -0.20 -6.48 -37.23
CA VAL A 268 0.60 -6.16 -38.42
C VAL A 268 1.98 -5.61 -38.03
N ALA A 269 2.08 -4.82 -36.96
CA ALA A 269 3.36 -4.38 -36.39
C ALA A 269 4.22 -5.57 -35.93
N TYR A 270 3.59 -6.63 -35.38
CA TYR A 270 4.30 -7.86 -34.99
C TYR A 270 4.86 -8.65 -36.19
N SER A 271 4.17 -8.68 -37.33
CA SER A 271 4.59 -9.49 -38.49
C SER A 271 5.89 -9.00 -39.18
N LYS A 272 6.30 -7.75 -38.94
CA LYS A 272 7.49 -7.15 -39.59
C LYS A 272 8.78 -7.28 -38.78
N ILE A 273 8.73 -7.84 -37.57
CA ILE A 273 9.90 -7.98 -36.68
C ILE A 273 9.98 -9.43 -36.21
N SER A 274 10.49 -10.34 -37.05
CA SER A 274 10.84 -11.69 -36.61
C SER A 274 12.23 -12.09 -37.09
N PRO A 275 13.18 -12.35 -36.17
CA PRO A 275 14.33 -13.20 -36.46
C PRO A 275 13.88 -14.67 -36.46
N THR A 276 14.49 -15.43 -37.37
CA THR A 276 14.30 -16.86 -37.65
C THR A 276 14.25 -17.76 -36.40
N GLY A 277 13.03 -18.12 -36.00
CA GLY A 277 12.67 -19.19 -35.06
C GLY A 277 11.20 -19.54 -35.29
N SER A 278 10.78 -20.80 -35.09
CA SER A 278 9.40 -21.20 -35.43
C SER A 278 8.37 -20.41 -34.62
N GLU A 279 7.56 -19.58 -35.30
CA GLU A 279 6.52 -18.68 -34.73
C GLU A 279 5.57 -19.35 -33.71
N LYS A 280 5.44 -20.68 -33.76
CA LYS A 280 4.55 -21.46 -32.89
C LYS A 280 4.98 -21.55 -31.43
N ASP A 281 6.26 -21.28 -31.11
CA ASP A 281 6.82 -21.47 -29.76
C ASP A 281 7.23 -20.17 -29.07
N GLN A 282 6.97 -19.01 -29.70
CA GLN A 282 7.28 -17.71 -29.11
C GLN A 282 6.26 -17.34 -28.03
N ILE A 283 6.78 -16.85 -26.90
CA ILE A 283 5.99 -16.48 -25.74
C ILE A 283 5.90 -14.96 -25.67
N PHE A 284 4.69 -14.44 -25.60
CA PHE A 284 4.46 -13.03 -25.38
C PHE A 284 3.83 -12.82 -24.01
N ILE A 285 4.42 -11.93 -23.20
CA ILE A 285 3.94 -11.62 -21.87
C ILE A 285 3.50 -10.17 -21.79
N ARG A 286 2.26 -10.01 -21.38
CA ARG A 286 1.53 -8.78 -21.26
C ARG A 286 1.51 -8.36 -19.80
N ALA A 287 2.12 -7.22 -19.47
CA ALA A 287 2.25 -6.73 -18.11
C ALA A 287 1.88 -5.24 -17.95
N LEU A 288 1.73 -4.48 -19.04
CA LEU A 288 1.20 -3.11 -19.05
C LEU A 288 -0.34 -3.14 -19.01
N GLY A 289 -0.87 -3.43 -17.83
CA GLY A 289 -2.26 -3.77 -17.55
C GLY A 289 -2.35 -5.05 -16.72
N GLY A 290 -3.40 -5.84 -16.93
CA GLY A 290 -3.48 -7.19 -16.37
C GLY A 290 -2.37 -8.11 -16.90
N LEU A 291 -1.84 -8.99 -16.03
CA LEU A 291 -0.84 -10.00 -16.42
C LEU A 291 -1.48 -11.07 -17.30
N GLU A 292 -1.00 -11.21 -18.54
CA GLU A 292 -1.47 -12.19 -19.51
C GLU A 292 -0.26 -12.86 -20.20
N LEU A 293 -0.37 -14.15 -20.49
CA LEU A 293 0.66 -14.89 -21.24
C LEU A 293 0.01 -15.45 -22.51
N GLU A 294 0.73 -15.34 -23.62
CA GLU A 294 0.33 -15.83 -24.94
C GLU A 294 1.43 -16.74 -25.49
N ARG A 295 1.03 -17.82 -26.14
CA ARG A 295 1.93 -18.74 -26.87
C ARG A 295 1.48 -18.82 -28.32
N GLY A 296 2.34 -18.41 -29.26
CA GLY A 296 2.00 -18.40 -30.69
C GLY A 296 0.69 -17.65 -30.96
N GLY A 297 0.47 -16.51 -30.28
CA GLY A 297 -0.75 -15.70 -30.36
C GLY A 297 -1.98 -16.23 -29.61
N THR A 298 -1.91 -17.43 -29.02
CA THR A 298 -3.03 -17.99 -28.23
C THR A 298 -2.84 -17.69 -26.74
N ARG A 299 -3.85 -17.07 -26.13
CA ARG A 299 -3.85 -16.75 -24.69
C ARG A 299 -3.83 -18.02 -23.84
N ILE A 300 -2.88 -18.09 -22.92
CA ILE A 300 -2.83 -19.12 -21.88
C ILE A 300 -3.87 -18.78 -20.80
N PRO A 301 -4.77 -19.72 -20.41
CA PRO A 301 -5.79 -19.45 -19.41
C PRO A 301 -5.19 -18.94 -18.09
N GLN A 302 -5.71 -17.81 -17.59
CA GLN A 302 -5.17 -17.17 -16.39
C GLN A 302 -5.19 -18.10 -15.19
N THR A 303 -6.17 -19.01 -15.10
CA THR A 303 -6.31 -20.04 -14.06
C THR A 303 -5.10 -20.95 -13.93
N GLU A 304 -4.33 -21.19 -15.00
CA GLU A 304 -3.11 -22.00 -14.93
C GLU A 304 -2.00 -21.33 -14.12
N ILE A 305 -1.99 -19.99 -14.07
CA ILE A 305 -0.95 -19.18 -13.45
C ILE A 305 -1.44 -18.62 -12.10
N SER A 306 -2.67 -18.09 -12.07
CA SER A 306 -3.25 -17.37 -10.93
C SER A 306 -3.76 -18.27 -9.81
N SER A 307 -4.09 -19.54 -10.10
CA SER A 307 -4.52 -20.51 -9.08
C SER A 307 -3.43 -20.82 -8.03
N LYS A 308 -2.17 -20.50 -8.33
CA LYS A 308 -1.02 -20.78 -7.47
C LYS A 308 -0.25 -19.51 -7.15
N LYS A 309 -0.47 -18.92 -5.96
CA LYS A 309 0.18 -17.68 -5.50
C LYS A 309 1.70 -17.63 -5.72
N LYS A 310 2.42 -18.73 -5.49
CA LYS A 310 3.88 -18.81 -5.70
C LYS A 310 4.29 -18.80 -7.17
N MET A 311 3.48 -19.42 -8.05
CA MET A 311 3.71 -19.40 -9.50
C MET A 311 3.61 -17.97 -10.03
N LEU A 312 2.51 -17.31 -9.68
CA LEU A 312 2.29 -15.92 -10.04
C LEU A 312 3.41 -15.00 -9.51
N LYS A 313 3.84 -15.20 -8.25
CA LYS A 313 4.96 -14.45 -7.68
C LYS A 313 6.27 -14.69 -8.45
N LEU A 314 6.59 -15.95 -8.77
CA LEU A 314 7.77 -16.29 -9.57
C LEU A 314 7.77 -15.57 -10.92
N VAL A 315 6.66 -15.67 -11.68
CA VAL A 315 6.54 -15.02 -12.99
C VAL A 315 6.77 -13.51 -12.87
N LYS A 316 6.13 -12.85 -11.90
CA LYS A 316 6.31 -11.40 -11.69
C LYS A 316 7.74 -11.01 -11.33
N ILE A 317 8.41 -11.78 -10.46
CA ILE A 317 9.82 -11.54 -10.12
C ILE A 317 10.68 -11.62 -11.39
N LEU A 318 10.47 -12.66 -12.20
CA LEU A 318 11.20 -12.84 -13.46
C LEU A 318 10.94 -11.71 -14.45
N LEU A 319 9.72 -11.17 -14.53
CA LEU A 319 9.41 -10.02 -15.38
C LEU A 319 10.03 -8.70 -14.87
N ILE A 320 10.15 -8.52 -13.56
CA ILE A 320 10.83 -7.33 -13.00
C ILE A 320 12.34 -7.41 -13.24
N ARG A 321 12.89 -8.62 -13.17
CA ARG A 321 14.31 -8.92 -13.36
C ARG A 321 14.58 -9.47 -14.75
N PHE A 322 13.77 -9.11 -15.75
CA PHE A 322 13.73 -9.78 -17.04
C PHE A 322 15.08 -9.87 -17.73
N GLU A 323 15.85 -8.78 -17.72
CA GLU A 323 17.13 -8.73 -18.42
C GLU A 323 18.25 -9.50 -17.72
N LYS A 324 18.35 -9.33 -16.39
CA LYS A 324 19.49 -9.82 -15.59
C LYS A 324 19.22 -11.16 -14.92
N GLY A 325 17.98 -11.62 -14.93
CA GLY A 325 17.52 -12.70 -14.07
C GLY A 325 17.60 -12.34 -12.59
N ILE A 326 17.24 -13.33 -11.77
CA ILE A 326 17.35 -13.25 -10.33
C ILE A 326 18.23 -14.37 -9.80
N HIS A 327 19.11 -14.03 -8.84
CA HIS A 327 19.93 -15.02 -8.17
C HIS A 327 19.08 -16.02 -7.40
N ARG A 328 19.51 -17.28 -7.41
CA ARG A 328 18.87 -18.41 -6.74
C ARG A 328 18.55 -18.07 -5.29
N GLU A 329 19.53 -17.63 -4.52
CA GLU A 329 19.39 -17.33 -3.09
C GLU A 329 18.36 -16.21 -2.83
N GLU A 330 18.44 -15.11 -3.58
CA GLU A 330 17.46 -14.02 -3.51
C GLU A 330 16.04 -14.52 -3.87
N LEU A 331 15.92 -15.36 -4.91
CA LEU A 331 14.65 -15.93 -5.33
C LEU A 331 14.06 -16.86 -4.28
N LEU A 332 14.88 -17.68 -3.62
CA LEU A 332 14.44 -18.56 -2.54
C LEU A 332 13.91 -17.75 -1.36
N GLU A 333 14.60 -16.71 -0.93
CA GLU A 333 14.16 -15.86 0.19
C GLU A 333 12.86 -15.09 -0.18
N LEU A 334 12.74 -14.59 -1.42
CA LEU A 334 11.52 -13.95 -1.88
C LEU A 334 10.34 -14.92 -1.95
N LEU A 335 10.56 -16.16 -2.40
CA LEU A 335 9.49 -17.13 -2.57
C LEU A 335 9.16 -17.92 -1.30
N TRP A 336 10.12 -18.24 -0.45
CA TRP A 336 9.95 -19.07 0.76
C TRP A 336 10.81 -18.54 1.92
N PRO A 337 10.48 -17.35 2.47
CA PRO A 337 11.25 -16.77 3.57
C PRO A 337 11.26 -17.69 4.79
N GLY A 338 12.44 -17.88 5.40
CA GLY A 338 12.63 -18.73 6.59
C GLY A 338 12.56 -20.23 6.33
N MET A 339 12.47 -20.68 5.07
CA MET A 339 12.60 -22.09 4.71
C MET A 339 14.08 -22.45 4.54
N THR A 340 14.48 -23.64 4.97
CA THR A 340 15.85 -24.16 4.70
C THR A 340 16.12 -24.22 3.19
N ASP A 341 17.31 -23.81 2.76
CA ASP A 341 17.72 -23.77 1.35
C ASP A 341 17.38 -25.05 0.58
N LYS A 342 17.67 -26.23 1.14
CA LYS A 342 17.39 -27.52 0.50
C LYS A 342 15.90 -27.70 0.14
N ASN A 343 15.00 -27.37 1.05
CA ASN A 343 13.56 -27.50 0.83
C ASN A 343 13.03 -26.43 -0.13
N ALA A 344 13.57 -25.21 -0.04
CA ALA A 344 13.21 -24.12 -0.93
C ALA A 344 13.67 -24.41 -2.38
N LEU A 345 14.87 -24.97 -2.57
CA LEU A 345 15.39 -25.41 -3.87
C LEU A 345 14.53 -26.51 -4.50
N ASN A 346 14.17 -27.54 -3.74
CA ASN A 346 13.27 -28.59 -4.23
C ASN A 346 11.91 -28.03 -4.68
N SER A 347 11.37 -27.08 -3.89
CA SER A 347 10.14 -26.36 -4.22
C SER A 347 10.28 -25.49 -5.46
N LEU A 348 11.43 -24.84 -5.64
CA LEU A 348 11.75 -24.04 -6.82
C LEU A 348 11.82 -24.91 -8.08
N HIS A 349 12.53 -26.04 -8.04
CA HIS A 349 12.59 -26.97 -9.18
C HIS A 349 11.20 -27.46 -9.61
N ALA A 350 10.35 -27.83 -8.64
CA ALA A 350 8.97 -28.23 -8.93
C ALA A 350 8.13 -27.08 -9.52
N LEU A 351 8.37 -25.84 -9.07
CA LEU A 351 7.69 -24.66 -9.59
C LEU A 351 8.15 -24.33 -11.02
N CYS A 352 9.45 -24.33 -11.29
CA CYS A 352 10.03 -24.14 -12.63
C CYS A 352 9.56 -25.23 -13.60
N PHE A 353 9.51 -26.49 -13.19
CA PHE A 353 8.99 -27.59 -14.00
C PHE A 353 7.54 -27.33 -14.44
N ARG A 354 6.68 -26.90 -13.50
CA ARG A 354 5.29 -26.55 -13.80
C ARG A 354 5.20 -25.33 -14.72
N LEU A 355 6.01 -24.30 -14.48
CA LEU A 355 6.02 -23.09 -15.31
C LEU A 355 6.40 -23.41 -16.75
N ARG A 356 7.45 -24.24 -16.96
CA ARG A 356 7.84 -24.72 -18.29
C ARG A 356 6.72 -25.46 -19.01
N ARG A 357 5.91 -26.25 -18.29
CA ARG A 357 4.73 -26.93 -18.86
C ARG A 357 3.62 -25.96 -19.28
N ILE A 358 3.35 -24.94 -18.46
CA ILE A 358 2.36 -23.90 -18.78
C ILE A 358 2.81 -23.14 -20.02
N ILE A 359 4.07 -22.69 -20.03
CA ILE A 359 4.68 -21.98 -21.15
C ILE A 359 4.73 -22.87 -22.40
N GLY A 360 4.91 -24.18 -22.26
CA GLY A 360 4.99 -25.13 -23.36
C GLY A 360 6.33 -25.14 -24.10
N ASN A 361 7.25 -24.25 -23.72
CA ASN A 361 8.61 -24.22 -24.21
C ASN A 361 9.57 -24.29 -23.01
N PRO A 362 10.23 -25.44 -22.74
CA PRO A 362 11.09 -25.60 -21.58
C PRO A 362 12.36 -24.71 -21.65
N GLU A 363 12.78 -24.38 -22.86
CA GLU A 363 13.94 -23.55 -23.15
C GLU A 363 13.71 -22.07 -22.80
N ALA A 364 12.45 -21.62 -22.75
CA ALA A 364 12.10 -20.24 -22.42
C ALA A 364 12.49 -19.85 -20.97
N LEU A 365 12.59 -20.80 -20.04
CA LEU A 365 12.96 -20.55 -18.64
C LEU A 365 14.29 -21.24 -18.30
N VAL A 366 15.36 -20.46 -18.20
CA VAL A 366 16.73 -20.94 -18.05
C VAL A 366 17.23 -20.73 -16.63
N PHE A 367 17.94 -21.74 -16.12
CA PHE A 367 18.70 -21.64 -14.89
C PHE A 367 20.19 -21.77 -15.23
N SER A 368 20.95 -20.67 -15.12
CA SER A 368 22.38 -20.62 -15.46
C SER A 368 23.10 -19.64 -14.52
N GLU A 369 24.36 -19.93 -14.17
CA GLU A 369 25.17 -19.08 -13.27
C GLU A 369 24.44 -18.69 -11.97
N ASP A 370 23.77 -19.67 -11.35
CA ASP A 370 22.92 -19.47 -10.16
C ASP A 370 21.85 -18.39 -10.33
N ARG A 371 21.39 -18.14 -11.56
CA ARG A 371 20.30 -17.22 -11.87
C ARG A 371 19.19 -17.91 -12.63
N LEU A 372 17.95 -17.52 -12.33
CA LEU A 372 16.77 -17.92 -13.08
C LEU A 372 16.27 -16.71 -13.90
N PHE A 373 16.05 -16.91 -15.20
CA PHE A 373 15.58 -15.87 -16.12
C PHE A 373 14.76 -16.41 -17.28
N PHE A 374 14.03 -15.52 -17.94
CA PHE A 374 13.41 -15.79 -19.23
C PHE A 374 14.40 -15.50 -20.36
N ARG A 375 14.48 -16.41 -21.33
CA ARG A 375 15.33 -16.22 -22.51
C ARG A 375 14.69 -15.19 -23.43
N GLN A 376 15.41 -14.11 -23.74
CA GLN A 376 14.83 -12.94 -24.42
C GLN A 376 14.53 -13.16 -25.91
N ASP A 377 15.18 -14.15 -26.53
CA ASP A 377 14.89 -14.63 -27.89
C ASP A 377 13.60 -15.46 -27.96
N LEU A 378 13.19 -16.09 -26.86
CA LEU A 378 11.99 -16.95 -26.79
C LEU A 378 10.81 -16.27 -26.08
N VAL A 379 11.07 -15.28 -25.23
CA VAL A 379 10.08 -14.55 -24.47
C VAL A 379 10.20 -13.07 -24.79
N GLN A 380 9.11 -12.47 -25.25
CA GLN A 380 8.96 -11.04 -25.45
C GLN A 380 7.93 -10.49 -24.49
N THR A 381 8.05 -9.20 -24.16
CA THR A 381 7.13 -8.54 -23.24
C THR A 381 6.66 -7.19 -23.78
N ASP A 382 5.42 -6.81 -23.46
CA ASP A 382 4.87 -5.51 -23.89
C ASP A 382 5.64 -4.33 -23.29
N PHE A 383 6.12 -4.43 -22.05
CA PHE A 383 6.92 -3.37 -21.42
C PHE A 383 8.31 -3.20 -22.04
N GLN A 384 8.96 -4.27 -22.52
CA GLN A 384 10.24 -4.12 -23.23
C GLN A 384 10.06 -3.48 -24.60
N LEU A 385 8.97 -3.83 -25.30
CA LEU A 385 8.64 -3.18 -26.57
C LEU A 385 8.30 -1.70 -26.34
N PHE A 386 7.53 -1.38 -25.29
CA PHE A 386 7.32 -0.02 -24.84
C PHE A 386 8.64 0.71 -24.57
N GLU A 387 9.55 0.13 -23.79
CA GLU A 387 10.86 0.72 -23.45
C GLU A 387 11.70 0.97 -24.71
N LYS A 388 11.75 0.01 -25.63
CA LYS A 388 12.44 0.14 -26.92
C LYS A 388 11.91 1.30 -27.75
N HIS A 389 10.58 1.42 -27.88
CA HIS A 389 9.95 2.49 -28.65
C HIS A 389 10.06 3.84 -27.95
N TYR A 390 9.99 3.87 -26.62
CA TYR A 390 10.23 5.07 -25.83
C TYR A 390 11.65 5.62 -26.03
N GLU A 391 12.66 4.75 -25.95
CA GLU A 391 14.05 5.11 -26.24
C GLU A 391 14.25 5.54 -27.70
N GLY A 392 13.58 4.86 -28.64
CA GLY A 392 13.54 5.23 -30.06
C GLY A 392 13.01 6.65 -30.27
N GLY A 393 11.87 6.98 -29.66
CA GLY A 393 11.26 8.31 -29.74
C GLY A 393 12.11 9.39 -29.07
N ALA A 394 12.66 9.11 -27.88
CA ALA A 394 13.56 10.02 -27.20
C ALA A 394 14.84 10.29 -28.02
N LYS A 395 15.37 9.27 -28.71
CA LYS A 395 16.52 9.42 -29.61
C LYS A 395 16.15 10.22 -30.87
N ALA A 396 14.96 10.02 -31.43
CA ALA A 396 14.46 10.79 -32.56
C ALA A 396 14.31 12.27 -32.20
N LEU A 397 13.78 12.59 -31.02
CA LEU A 397 13.71 13.97 -30.50
C LEU A 397 15.09 14.62 -30.41
N ARG A 398 16.08 13.93 -29.84
CA ARG A 398 17.45 14.46 -29.74
C ARG A 398 18.07 14.75 -31.11
N LYS A 399 17.66 14.01 -32.15
CA LYS A 399 18.10 14.22 -33.53
C LYS A 399 17.28 15.27 -34.28
N GLY A 400 16.22 15.79 -33.68
CA GLY A 400 15.28 16.71 -34.31
C GLY A 400 14.33 16.05 -35.31
N ASP A 401 14.24 14.72 -35.32
CA ASP A 401 13.32 13.98 -36.18
C ASP A 401 11.95 13.86 -35.51
N MET A 402 11.12 14.88 -35.70
CA MET A 402 9.82 14.99 -35.05
C MET A 402 8.82 13.94 -35.51
N GLU A 403 8.81 13.57 -36.80
CA GLU A 403 7.87 12.55 -37.30
C GLU A 403 8.22 11.17 -36.75
N LEU A 404 9.51 10.82 -36.74
CA LEU A 404 9.95 9.57 -36.15
C LEU A 404 9.66 9.54 -34.65
N ALA A 405 9.84 10.65 -33.92
CA ALA A 405 9.51 10.73 -32.51
C ALA A 405 8.01 10.50 -32.26
N ILE A 406 7.13 11.14 -33.04
CA ILE A 406 5.68 10.92 -32.98
C ILE A 406 5.36 9.45 -33.25
N GLN A 407 5.94 8.87 -34.31
CA GLN A 407 5.69 7.49 -34.69
C GLN A 407 6.12 6.51 -33.60
N GLU A 408 7.34 6.64 -33.09
CA GLU A 408 7.89 5.79 -32.03
C GLU A 408 7.08 5.92 -30.73
N PHE A 409 6.70 7.13 -30.33
CA PHE A 409 5.85 7.32 -29.16
C PHE A 409 4.42 6.81 -29.36
N ARG A 410 3.86 6.89 -30.57
CA ARG A 410 2.58 6.25 -30.91
C ARG A 410 2.68 4.73 -30.78
N PHE A 411 3.78 4.12 -31.24
CA PHE A 411 4.03 2.69 -31.02
C PHE A 411 4.19 2.35 -29.54
N ALA A 412 4.95 3.15 -28.77
CA ALA A 412 5.11 2.95 -27.34
C ALA A 412 3.76 2.97 -26.60
N ARG A 413 2.94 4.02 -26.78
CA ARG A 413 1.64 4.13 -26.09
C ARG A 413 0.67 3.00 -26.47
N ALA A 414 0.80 2.38 -27.64
CA ALA A 414 -0.09 1.29 -28.07
C ALA A 414 0.02 0.04 -27.18
N PHE A 415 1.16 -0.14 -26.49
CA PHE A 415 1.34 -1.22 -25.52
C PHE A 415 0.67 -0.94 -24.17
N TYR A 416 0.38 0.33 -23.85
CA TYR A 416 -0.24 0.71 -22.59
C TYR A 416 -1.74 0.40 -22.59
N ARG A 417 -2.13 -0.57 -21.76
CA ARG A 417 -3.55 -0.94 -21.55
C ARG A 417 -4.02 -0.68 -20.11
N GLY A 418 -3.07 -0.41 -19.22
CA GLY A 418 -3.28 -0.11 -17.80
C GLY A 418 -1.93 -0.11 -17.07
N ASP A 419 -1.96 0.14 -15.77
CA ASP A 419 -0.76 0.19 -14.95
C ASP A 419 0.03 -1.13 -15.00
N PHE A 420 1.35 -1.06 -14.84
CA PHE A 420 2.18 -2.26 -14.81
C PHE A 420 1.76 -3.17 -13.63
N PHE A 421 1.26 -4.36 -13.95
CA PHE A 421 0.53 -5.24 -13.02
C PHE A 421 -0.66 -4.56 -12.33
N GLU A 422 -1.58 -3.99 -13.12
CA GLU A 422 -2.71 -3.15 -12.69
C GLU A 422 -3.52 -3.70 -11.50
N PHE A 423 -3.86 -5.00 -11.54
CA PHE A 423 -4.65 -5.63 -10.48
C PHE A 423 -3.83 -6.13 -9.27
N ASP A 424 -2.51 -5.88 -9.27
CA ASP A 424 -1.55 -6.39 -8.30
C ASP A 424 -0.80 -5.24 -7.62
N LEU A 425 -1.58 -4.39 -6.96
CA LEU A 425 -1.13 -3.18 -6.27
C LEU A 425 -0.10 -3.46 -5.15
N TYR A 426 -0.04 -4.70 -4.64
CA TYR A 426 0.74 -5.07 -3.46
C TYR A 426 1.97 -5.92 -3.77
N PHE A 427 2.74 -5.50 -4.78
CA PHE A 427 4.02 -6.10 -5.13
C PHE A 427 5.13 -5.02 -5.12
N PRO A 428 5.75 -4.74 -3.95
CA PRO A 428 6.72 -3.66 -3.79
C PRO A 428 7.89 -3.68 -4.78
N GLU A 429 8.31 -4.88 -5.19
CA GLU A 429 9.37 -5.11 -6.17
C GLU A 429 9.05 -4.42 -7.51
N SER A 430 7.76 -4.24 -7.84
CA SER A 430 7.30 -3.59 -9.07
C SER A 430 7.17 -2.07 -8.96
N GLU A 431 7.29 -1.46 -7.77
CA GLU A 431 7.08 -0.01 -7.59
C GLU A 431 8.03 0.83 -8.44
N ILE A 432 9.33 0.47 -8.49
CA ILE A 432 10.32 1.21 -9.27
C ILE A 432 10.00 1.15 -10.77
N ARG A 433 9.64 -0.04 -11.27
CA ARG A 433 9.31 -0.25 -12.69
C ARG A 433 7.97 0.40 -13.05
N ARG A 434 6.97 0.33 -12.17
CA ARG A 434 5.69 1.06 -12.29
C ARG A 434 5.92 2.55 -12.43
N GLU A 435 6.71 3.12 -11.53
CA GLU A 435 6.96 4.57 -11.53
C GLU A 435 7.75 5.01 -12.76
N TYR A 436 8.73 4.22 -13.19
CA TYR A 436 9.47 4.46 -14.43
C TYR A 436 8.53 4.47 -15.65
N ILE A 437 7.74 3.40 -15.84
CA ILE A 437 6.77 3.30 -16.94
C ILE A 437 5.75 4.43 -16.88
N ARG A 438 5.23 4.76 -15.69
CA ARG A 438 4.26 5.86 -15.49
C ARG A 438 4.84 7.19 -15.94
N LYS A 439 6.07 7.52 -15.53
CA LYS A 439 6.75 8.75 -15.95
C LYS A 439 7.00 8.79 -17.46
N SER A 440 7.51 7.72 -18.04
CA SER A 440 7.74 7.61 -19.48
C SER A 440 6.45 7.77 -20.28
N LEU A 441 5.33 7.19 -19.82
CA LEU A 441 4.03 7.37 -20.44
C LEU A 441 3.52 8.81 -20.32
N ILE A 442 3.68 9.46 -19.16
CA ILE A 442 3.32 10.88 -19.00
C ILE A 442 4.13 11.76 -19.96
N GLU A 443 5.43 11.49 -20.13
CA GLU A 443 6.27 12.21 -21.10
C GLU A 443 5.78 11.99 -22.54
N ILE A 444 5.46 10.74 -22.91
CA ILE A 444 4.86 10.40 -24.21
C ILE A 444 3.56 11.16 -24.42
N PHE A 445 2.61 11.06 -23.49
CA PHE A 445 1.29 11.66 -23.66
C PHE A 445 1.35 13.18 -23.67
N ARG A 446 2.24 13.80 -22.89
CA ARG A 446 2.49 15.24 -22.97
C ARG A 446 2.92 15.65 -24.36
N PHE A 447 3.95 14.97 -24.89
CA PHE A 447 4.46 15.26 -26.22
C PHE A 447 3.40 15.03 -27.32
N LEU A 448 2.71 13.89 -27.29
CA LEU A 448 1.70 13.56 -28.28
C LEU A 448 0.50 14.51 -28.21
N CYS A 449 0.03 14.88 -27.01
CA CYS A 449 -1.05 15.85 -26.87
C CYS A 449 -0.66 17.23 -27.42
N GLU A 450 0.57 17.69 -27.18
CA GLU A 450 1.07 18.94 -27.77
C GLU A 450 1.05 18.87 -29.30
N LYS A 451 1.55 17.78 -29.90
CA LYS A 451 1.58 17.60 -31.36
C LYS A 451 0.18 17.43 -31.97
N ASP A 452 -0.69 16.66 -31.33
CA ASP A 452 -2.05 16.40 -31.81
C ASP A 452 -2.89 17.69 -31.72
N SER A 453 -2.68 18.51 -30.69
CA SER A 453 -3.28 19.84 -30.57
C SER A 453 -2.80 20.78 -31.68
N GLU A 454 -1.49 20.83 -31.98
CA GLU A 454 -0.93 21.62 -33.08
C GLU A 454 -1.48 21.20 -34.44
N ARG A 455 -1.63 19.88 -34.67
CA ARG A 455 -2.11 19.29 -35.93
C ARG A 455 -3.63 19.26 -36.07
N ARG A 456 -4.37 19.65 -35.03
CA ARG A 456 -5.83 19.52 -34.94
C ARG A 456 -6.35 18.08 -35.05
N GLU A 457 -5.58 17.10 -34.58
CA GLU A 457 -5.96 15.69 -34.49
C GLU A 457 -6.76 15.44 -33.19
N MET A 458 -8.00 15.94 -33.14
CA MET A 458 -8.77 16.05 -31.89
C MET A 458 -9.20 14.71 -31.29
N GLU A 459 -9.43 13.69 -32.10
CA GLU A 459 -9.72 12.33 -31.62
C GLU A 459 -8.51 11.72 -30.91
N GLY A 460 -7.32 11.87 -31.49
CA GLY A 460 -6.06 11.44 -30.88
C GLY A 460 -5.79 12.17 -29.57
N LEU A 461 -5.96 13.50 -29.59
CA LEU A 461 -5.83 14.36 -28.41
C LEU A 461 -6.78 13.94 -27.28
N LEU A 462 -8.04 13.61 -27.61
CA LEU A 462 -9.02 13.16 -26.62
C LEU A 462 -8.62 11.83 -25.97
N GLU A 463 -8.16 10.86 -26.78
CA GLU A 463 -7.73 9.55 -26.29
C GLU A 463 -6.46 9.63 -25.42
N ASP A 464 -5.47 10.42 -25.87
CA ASP A 464 -4.19 10.57 -25.19
C ASP A 464 -4.30 11.39 -23.91
N SER A 465 -5.05 12.48 -23.93
CA SER A 465 -5.34 13.26 -22.71
C SER A 465 -6.10 12.43 -21.68
N ALA A 466 -7.08 11.61 -22.10
CA ALA A 466 -7.78 10.70 -21.20
C ALA A 466 -6.85 9.63 -20.61
N SER A 467 -5.85 9.17 -21.36
CA SER A 467 -4.86 8.20 -20.91
C SER A 467 -3.86 8.81 -19.94
N TRP A 468 -3.46 10.06 -20.17
CA TRP A 468 -2.66 10.85 -19.24
C TRP A 468 -3.41 11.11 -17.93
N ILE A 469 -4.69 11.52 -17.98
CA ILE A 469 -5.52 11.72 -16.78
C ILE A 469 -5.62 10.44 -15.94
N ARG A 470 -5.62 9.25 -16.56
CA ARG A 470 -5.61 7.98 -15.79
C ARG A 470 -4.30 7.76 -15.01
N LEU A 471 -3.17 8.29 -15.49
CA LEU A 471 -1.85 8.17 -14.86
C LEU A 471 -1.58 9.26 -13.81
N ASP A 472 -2.17 10.44 -14.01
CA ASP A 472 -2.10 11.58 -13.09
C ASP A 472 -3.37 12.42 -13.24
N ASP A 473 -4.36 12.16 -12.38
CA ASP A 473 -5.69 12.80 -12.44
C ASP A 473 -5.69 14.24 -11.89
N LEU A 474 -4.56 14.68 -11.32
CA LEU A 474 -4.37 16.02 -10.78
C LEU A 474 -3.51 16.92 -11.69
N ASP A 475 -2.98 16.40 -12.81
CA ASP A 475 -2.25 17.21 -13.78
C ASP A 475 -3.22 18.07 -14.61
N GLU A 476 -3.30 19.37 -14.29
CA GLU A 476 -4.21 20.30 -14.96
C GLU A 476 -3.95 20.42 -16.47
N ARG A 477 -2.72 20.18 -16.94
CA ARG A 477 -2.39 20.28 -18.37
C ARG A 477 -3.08 19.18 -19.17
N ALA A 478 -3.12 17.96 -18.64
CA ALA A 478 -3.83 16.84 -19.24
C ALA A 478 -5.32 17.15 -19.38
N TRP A 479 -5.92 17.72 -18.33
CA TRP A 479 -7.32 18.17 -18.35
C TRP A 479 -7.57 19.30 -19.34
N ARG A 480 -6.66 20.27 -19.48
CA ARG A 480 -6.78 21.35 -20.48
C ARG A 480 -6.83 20.79 -21.91
N PHE A 481 -5.91 19.88 -22.28
CA PHE A 481 -5.96 19.21 -23.58
C PHE A 481 -7.26 18.42 -23.76
N HIS A 482 -7.74 17.75 -22.71
CA HIS A 482 -9.00 17.01 -22.74
C HIS A 482 -10.21 17.93 -23.01
N PHE A 483 -10.28 19.08 -22.33
CA PHE A 483 -11.34 20.06 -22.53
C PHE A 483 -11.26 20.74 -23.90
N GLU A 484 -10.06 20.99 -24.41
CA GLU A 484 -9.84 21.51 -25.75
C GLU A 484 -10.34 20.53 -26.82
N ALA A 485 -9.96 19.25 -26.72
CA ALA A 485 -10.45 18.21 -27.64
C ALA A 485 -11.99 18.11 -27.60
N LEU A 486 -12.59 18.10 -26.40
CA LEU A 486 -14.05 18.08 -26.25
C LEU A 486 -14.73 19.31 -26.84
N LEU A 487 -14.13 20.50 -26.71
CA LEU A 487 -14.66 21.73 -27.31
C LEU A 487 -14.66 21.64 -28.85
N GLN A 488 -13.55 21.18 -29.44
CA GLN A 488 -13.39 21.10 -30.89
C GLN A 488 -14.24 19.98 -31.51
N LEU A 489 -14.54 18.93 -30.75
CA LEU A 489 -15.45 17.85 -31.12
C LEU A 489 -16.94 18.16 -30.82
N ASP A 490 -17.28 19.41 -30.48
CA ASP A 490 -18.64 19.86 -30.12
C ASP A 490 -19.28 19.13 -28.94
N ARG A 491 -18.45 18.62 -28.01
CA ARG A 491 -18.85 17.89 -26.79
C ARG A 491 -18.80 18.78 -25.55
N LYS A 492 -19.24 20.04 -25.69
CA LYS A 492 -19.25 21.06 -24.62
C LYS A 492 -19.88 20.60 -23.31
N ASN A 493 -21.05 19.97 -23.36
CA ASN A 493 -21.77 19.52 -22.15
C ASN A 493 -21.00 18.43 -21.39
N GLU A 494 -20.18 17.66 -22.08
CA GLU A 494 -19.28 16.69 -21.44
C GLU A 494 -18.09 17.39 -20.79
N ALA A 495 -17.47 18.35 -21.47
CA ALA A 495 -16.37 19.13 -20.93
C ALA A 495 -16.76 19.83 -19.61
N LEU A 496 -17.94 20.45 -19.56
CA LEU A 496 -18.43 21.13 -18.35
C LEU A 496 -18.70 20.15 -17.19
N ARG A 497 -19.25 18.96 -17.47
CA ARG A 497 -19.46 17.93 -16.45
C ARG A 497 -18.12 17.43 -15.90
N LYS A 498 -17.16 17.15 -16.80
CA LYS A 498 -15.82 16.69 -16.45
C LYS A 498 -15.03 17.74 -15.66
N TYR A 499 -15.19 19.01 -15.99
CA TYR A 499 -14.60 20.10 -15.22
C TYR A 499 -15.11 20.14 -13.77
N GLU A 500 -16.42 19.98 -13.55
CA GLU A 500 -16.95 19.95 -12.18
C GLU A 500 -16.45 18.73 -11.39
N GLU A 501 -16.27 17.58 -12.03
CA GLU A 501 -15.61 16.40 -11.43
C GLU A 501 -14.16 16.71 -11.05
N PHE A 502 -13.38 17.25 -12.00
CA PHE A 502 -11.98 17.64 -11.80
C PHE A 502 -11.82 18.67 -10.68
N ARG A 503 -12.60 19.75 -10.69
CA ARG A 503 -12.57 20.81 -9.67
C ARG A 503 -12.82 20.26 -8.27
N LYS A 504 -13.79 19.35 -8.13
CA LYS A 504 -14.05 18.67 -6.85
C LYS A 504 -12.88 17.80 -6.41
N SER A 505 -12.25 17.08 -7.34
CA SER A 505 -11.06 16.26 -7.05
C SER A 505 -9.88 17.13 -6.58
N LEU A 506 -9.56 18.18 -7.34
CA LEU A 506 -8.46 19.11 -7.03
C LEU A 506 -8.63 19.77 -5.66
N LYS A 507 -9.86 20.24 -5.35
CA LYS A 507 -10.17 20.83 -4.04
C LYS A 507 -10.05 19.83 -2.90
N LYS A 508 -10.46 18.58 -3.14
CA LYS A 508 -10.43 17.50 -2.13
C LYS A 508 -9.02 17.01 -1.84
N GLU A 509 -8.20 16.80 -2.87
CA GLU A 509 -6.87 16.17 -2.73
C GLU A 509 -5.76 17.20 -2.46
N LEU A 510 -5.82 18.39 -3.09
CA LEU A 510 -4.78 19.42 -2.98
C LEU A 510 -5.23 20.69 -2.24
N GLY A 511 -6.54 20.90 -2.06
CA GLY A 511 -7.07 22.09 -1.37
C GLY A 511 -7.04 23.38 -2.20
N VAL A 512 -6.58 23.30 -3.45
CA VAL A 512 -6.43 24.43 -4.37
C VAL A 512 -7.63 24.53 -5.32
N ASP A 513 -7.79 25.70 -5.92
CA ASP A 513 -8.73 25.94 -7.03
C ASP A 513 -7.99 25.84 -8.37
N PRO A 514 -8.68 25.57 -9.50
CA PRO A 514 -8.02 25.38 -10.81
C PRO A 514 -7.20 26.59 -11.27
N GLU A 515 -6.15 26.33 -12.04
CA GLU A 515 -5.28 27.36 -12.62
C GLU A 515 -6.06 28.37 -13.49
N PRO A 516 -5.62 29.65 -13.57
CA PRO A 516 -6.27 30.68 -14.40
C PRO A 516 -6.46 30.26 -15.86
N GLU A 517 -5.49 29.55 -16.43
CA GLU A 517 -5.52 29.01 -17.80
C GLU A 517 -6.67 28.01 -17.97
N THR A 518 -6.87 27.14 -16.97
CA THR A 518 -7.98 26.18 -16.95
C THR A 518 -9.32 26.93 -16.88
N LEU A 519 -9.44 27.91 -15.98
CA LEU A 519 -10.65 28.72 -15.85
C LEU A 519 -10.99 29.48 -17.14
N GLY A 520 -9.99 30.08 -17.78
CA GLY A 520 -10.15 30.79 -19.06
C GLY A 520 -10.63 29.86 -20.18
N LEU A 521 -10.12 28.63 -20.25
CA LEU A 521 -10.62 27.64 -21.22
C LEU A 521 -12.08 27.26 -20.93
N ILE A 522 -12.45 27.01 -19.69
CA ILE A 522 -13.83 26.67 -19.32
C ILE A 522 -14.80 27.81 -19.63
N GLU A 523 -14.39 29.07 -19.46
CA GLU A 523 -15.25 30.22 -19.80
C GLU A 523 -15.45 30.36 -21.32
N ARG A 524 -14.42 30.06 -22.13
CA ARG A 524 -14.59 29.92 -23.59
C ARG A 524 -15.56 28.81 -23.96
N ILE A 525 -15.48 27.67 -23.27
CA ILE A 525 -16.42 26.56 -23.46
C ILE A 525 -17.85 27.01 -23.09
N ARG A 526 -18.05 27.71 -21.96
CA ARG A 526 -19.37 28.22 -21.54
C ARG A 526 -19.97 29.22 -22.50
N SER A 527 -19.17 30.17 -23.00
CA SER A 527 -19.61 31.16 -23.99
C SER A 527 -19.85 30.56 -25.39
N GLY A 528 -19.34 29.37 -25.67
CA GLY A 528 -19.51 28.71 -26.97
C GLY A 528 -18.71 29.39 -28.09
N ALA A 529 -17.70 30.19 -27.74
CA ALA A 529 -16.81 30.82 -28.69
C ALA A 529 -15.88 29.76 -29.30
N VAL A 530 -16.34 29.09 -30.35
CA VAL A 530 -15.49 28.25 -31.19
C VAL A 530 -14.66 29.19 -32.04
N THR A 531 -13.34 29.23 -31.84
CA THR A 531 -12.42 29.89 -32.77
C THR A 531 -12.39 29.06 -34.05
N ARG A 532 -13.37 29.27 -34.93
CA ARG A 532 -13.29 28.80 -36.32
C ARG A 532 -12.28 29.70 -37.03
N ALA A 533 -11.05 29.22 -37.15
CA ALA A 533 -10.05 29.77 -38.06
C ALA A 533 -9.74 28.75 -39.14
#